data_AF-A0A8S3BG59-F1
#
_entry.id   AF-A0A8S3BG59-F1
#
_cell.length_a   1.000
_cell.length_b   1.000
_cell.length_c   1.000
_cell.angle_alpha   90.00
_cell.angle_beta   90.00
_cell.angle_gamma   90.00
#
_symmetry.space_group_name_H-M   'P 1'
#
loop_
_entity.id
_entity.type
_entity.pdbx_description
1 polymer ?
#
loop_
_entity_poly.entity_id
_entity_poly.type
_entity_poly.pdbx_seq_one_letter_code
_entity_poly.pdbx_strand_id
1 'polypeptide(L)'
;ALENMLDLVTASTQLDKIFVCDIYNKIFLASDTKPVESQISELCCDVIDVYTDISSIYGTSKSPVLDSMSCCTIELSIGLVLYLKNINPTTALICILKKEPRINEALMDVNLNILKKNIQKLFLANTKRLARR
;
A
#
# COMPACT_ATOMS: atom_id res chain seq x y z
N ALA A 1 -0.58 15.48 -7.27
CA ALA A 1 0.69 14.84 -7.71
C ALA A 1 0.76 13.39 -7.25
N LEU A 2 0.74 13.11 -5.94
CA LEU A 2 0.64 11.74 -5.43
C LEU A 2 -0.68 11.08 -5.82
N GLU A 3 -1.82 11.76 -5.62
CA GLU A 3 -3.14 11.28 -6.05
C GLU A 3 -3.17 10.93 -7.54
N ASN A 4 -2.67 11.81 -8.42
CA ASN A 4 -2.59 11.51 -9.85
C ASN A 4 -1.79 10.24 -10.17
N MET A 5 -0.73 9.94 -9.40
CA MET A 5 0.02 8.69 -9.58
C MET A 5 -0.81 7.47 -9.14
N LEU A 6 -1.57 7.61 -8.05
CA LEU A 6 -2.48 6.57 -7.56
C LEU A 6 -3.61 6.32 -8.57
N ASP A 7 -4.19 7.37 -9.16
CA ASP A 7 -5.22 7.26 -10.21
C ASP A 7 -4.69 6.52 -11.44
N LEU A 8 -3.49 6.88 -11.93
CA LEU A 8 -2.87 6.25 -13.10
C LEU A 8 -2.63 4.76 -12.87
N VAL A 9 -2.15 4.39 -11.68
CA VAL A 9 -1.93 2.98 -11.34
C VAL A 9 -3.25 2.25 -11.25
N THR A 10 -4.22 2.80 -10.52
CA THR A 10 -5.57 2.23 -10.39
C THR A 10 -6.22 1.95 -11.74
N ALA A 11 -6.08 2.88 -12.70
CA ALA A 11 -6.59 2.71 -14.06
C ALA A 11 -5.85 1.62 -14.86
N SER A 12 -4.54 1.50 -14.70
CA SER A 12 -3.72 0.52 -15.43
C SER A 12 -3.74 -0.89 -14.86
N THR A 13 -3.98 -1.05 -13.56
CA THR A 13 -3.97 -2.35 -12.85
C THR A 13 -5.36 -2.83 -12.45
N GLN A 14 -6.43 -2.11 -12.83
CA GLN A 14 -7.82 -2.45 -12.51
C GLN A 14 -8.08 -2.64 -11.00
N LEU A 15 -7.40 -1.85 -10.17
CA LEU A 15 -7.67 -1.86 -8.73
C LEU A 15 -9.01 -1.18 -8.46
N ASP A 16 -9.77 -1.72 -7.52
CA ASP A 16 -10.99 -1.08 -7.04
C ASP A 16 -10.65 0.14 -6.20
N LYS A 17 -9.60 0.04 -5.36
CA LYS A 17 -9.16 1.14 -4.49
C LYS A 17 -7.67 1.04 -4.16
N ILE A 18 -7.02 2.18 -3.91
CA ILE A 18 -5.65 2.23 -3.41
C ILE A 18 -5.46 3.31 -2.35
N PHE A 19 -4.63 3.00 -1.35
CA PHE A 19 -4.27 3.90 -0.25
C PHE A 19 -2.77 3.93 -0.03
N VAL A 20 -2.27 5.09 0.37
CA VAL A 20 -0.97 5.25 1.04
C VAL A 20 -1.27 5.49 2.51
N CYS A 21 -0.80 4.62 3.39
CA CYS A 21 -1.16 4.63 4.80
C CYS A 21 0.09 4.61 5.69
N ASP A 22 0.08 5.41 6.76
CA ASP A 22 0.99 5.24 7.90
C ASP A 22 0.53 4.04 8.72
N ILE A 23 1.38 3.00 8.76
CA ILE A 23 1.05 1.69 9.32
C ILE A 23 0.91 1.77 10.85
N TYR A 24 1.75 2.56 11.52
CA TYR A 24 1.77 2.63 12.98
C TYR A 24 0.57 3.42 13.53
N ASN A 25 0.24 4.52 12.87
CA ASN A 25 -0.83 5.41 13.33
C ASN A 25 -2.19 5.11 12.67
N LYS A 26 -2.24 4.20 11.69
CA LYS A 26 -3.42 3.91 10.85
C LYS A 26 -3.97 5.17 10.17
N ILE A 27 -3.07 6.08 9.76
CA ILE A 27 -3.45 7.33 9.10
C ILE A 27 -3.35 7.15 7.59
N PHE A 28 -4.47 7.30 6.90
CA PHE A 28 -4.52 7.30 5.43
C PHE A 28 -4.00 8.65 4.91
N LEU A 29 -2.78 8.64 4.36
CA LEU A 29 -2.07 9.83 3.89
C LEU A 29 -2.57 10.30 2.52
N ALA A 30 -2.93 9.36 1.64
CA ALA A 30 -3.45 9.66 0.30
C ALA A 30 -4.26 8.47 -0.24
N SER A 31 -5.15 8.74 -1.18
CA SER A 31 -5.92 7.75 -1.91
C SER A 31 -6.14 8.19 -3.36
N ASP A 32 -6.56 7.28 -4.23
CA ASP A 32 -7.08 7.63 -5.55
C ASP A 32 -8.43 8.37 -5.44
N THR A 33 -8.87 8.95 -6.55
CA THR A 33 -10.06 9.82 -6.64
C THR A 33 -11.40 9.10 -6.46
N LYS A 34 -11.44 7.76 -6.46
CA LYS A 34 -12.68 7.02 -6.18
C LYS A 34 -13.17 7.31 -4.75
N PRO A 35 -14.48 7.33 -4.49
CA PRO A 35 -14.99 7.55 -3.14
C PRO A 35 -14.47 6.48 -2.17
N VAL A 36 -14.19 6.89 -0.93
CA VAL A 36 -13.78 5.99 0.16
C VAL A 36 -15.01 5.65 0.98
N GLU A 37 -15.35 4.37 1.06
CA GLU A 37 -16.38 3.87 1.96
C GLU A 37 -15.79 3.61 3.34
N SER A 38 -16.53 3.94 4.41
CA SER A 38 -16.05 3.77 5.79
C SER A 38 -15.65 2.32 6.12
N GLN A 39 -16.38 1.35 5.57
CA GLN A 39 -16.11 -0.07 5.77
C GLN A 39 -14.80 -0.51 5.12
N ILE A 40 -14.44 0.09 3.98
CA ILE A 40 -13.18 -0.21 3.29
C ILE A 40 -12.00 0.25 4.15
N SER A 41 -12.07 1.46 4.72
CA SER A 41 -11.01 1.95 5.60
C SER A 41 -10.86 1.12 6.87
N GLU A 42 -11.97 0.65 7.45
CA GLU A 42 -11.95 -0.24 8.62
C GLU A 42 -11.29 -1.59 8.28
N LEU A 43 -11.67 -2.19 7.16
CA LEU A 43 -11.05 -3.43 6.67
C LEU A 43 -9.54 -3.26 6.42
N CYS A 44 -9.09 -2.11 5.90
CA CYS A 44 -7.67 -1.83 5.75
C CYS A 44 -6.93 -1.77 7.10
N CYS A 45 -7.57 -1.25 8.16
CA CYS A 45 -7.00 -1.25 9.51
C CYS A 45 -6.83 -2.67 10.06
N ASP A 46 -7.81 -3.55 9.84
CA ASP A 46 -7.71 -4.95 10.26
C ASP A 46 -6.56 -5.69 9.55
N VAL A 47 -6.38 -5.41 8.25
CA VAL A 47 -5.25 -5.96 7.47
C VAL A 47 -3.90 -5.48 8.02
N ILE A 48 -3.80 -4.21 8.41
CA ILE A 48 -2.60 -3.66 9.03
C ILE A 48 -2.28 -4.44 10.31
N ASP A 49 -3.26 -4.65 11.18
CA ASP A 49 -3.06 -5.36 12.45
C ASP A 49 -2.56 -6.80 12.22
N VAL A 50 -3.22 -7.54 11.32
CA VAL A 50 -2.79 -8.91 10.95
C VAL A 50 -1.35 -8.91 10.41
N TYR A 51 -1.04 -7.96 9.53
CA TYR A 51 0.29 -7.83 8.95
C TYR A 51 1.34 -7.51 10.02
N THR A 52 1.06 -6.58 10.93
CA THR A 52 2.00 -6.19 11.98
C THR A 52 2.17 -7.26 13.03
N ASP A 53 1.10 -7.94 13.42
CA ASP A 53 1.14 -9.01 14.43
C ASP A 53 1.96 -10.20 13.94
N ILE A 54 1.71 -10.67 12.71
CA ILE A 54 2.50 -11.75 12.10
C ILE A 54 3.96 -11.34 11.93
N SER A 55 4.20 -10.11 11.46
CA SER A 55 5.56 -9.58 11.29
C SER A 55 6.30 -9.43 12.62
N SER A 56 5.59 -9.17 13.73
CA SER A 56 6.21 -9.05 15.04
C SER A 56 6.71 -10.39 15.60
N ILE A 57 6.02 -11.49 15.28
CA ILE A 57 6.35 -12.83 15.76
C ILE A 57 7.42 -13.47 14.88
N TYR A 58 7.30 -13.34 13.56
CA TYR A 58 8.11 -14.07 12.58
C TYR A 58 9.01 -13.19 11.70
N GLY A 59 8.99 -11.88 11.90
CA GLY A 59 9.88 -10.94 11.22
C GLY A 59 11.32 -11.05 11.69
N THR A 60 12.27 -10.77 10.79
CA THR A 60 13.71 -10.88 11.08
C THR A 60 14.16 -9.80 12.06
N SER A 61 14.68 -10.19 13.22
CA SER A 61 15.04 -9.34 14.36
C SER A 61 16.18 -8.32 14.16
N LYS A 62 16.76 -8.21 12.95
CA LYS A 62 17.91 -7.34 12.67
C LYS A 62 17.57 -5.97 12.10
N SER A 63 16.29 -5.69 11.84
CA SER A 63 15.83 -4.33 11.58
C SER A 63 14.42 -4.14 12.14
N PRO A 64 14.15 -3.09 12.94
CA PRO A 64 12.79 -2.69 13.32
C PRO A 64 11.98 -2.21 12.10
N VAL A 65 12.63 -2.15 10.95
CA VAL A 65 12.10 -1.82 9.64
C VAL A 65 11.62 -3.14 9.02
N LEU A 66 10.31 -3.27 8.87
CA LEU A 66 9.69 -4.17 7.90
C LEU A 66 10.51 -4.10 6.60
N ASP A 67 11.05 -5.23 6.13
CA ASP A 67 11.89 -5.26 4.94
C ASP A 67 11.20 -4.45 3.83
N SER A 68 11.99 -3.70 3.08
CA SER A 68 11.51 -3.02 1.89
C SER A 68 10.74 -3.99 0.98
N MET A 69 11.06 -5.28 0.95
CA MET A 69 10.33 -6.26 0.12
C MET A 69 9.09 -6.87 0.79
N SER A 70 8.76 -6.48 2.03
CA SER A 70 7.60 -7.02 2.74
C SER A 70 6.28 -6.66 2.04
N CYS A 71 5.46 -7.68 1.85
CA CYS A 71 4.11 -7.57 1.36
C CYS A 71 3.20 -8.58 2.07
N CYS A 72 1.90 -8.34 2.03
CA CYS A 72 0.88 -9.22 2.56
C CYS A 72 -0.28 -9.24 1.55
N THR A 73 -0.82 -10.42 1.28
CA THR A 73 -2.00 -10.59 0.44
C THR A 73 -3.02 -11.40 1.21
N ILE A 74 -4.24 -10.89 1.33
CA ILE A 74 -5.35 -11.55 2.01
C ILE A 74 -6.50 -11.66 1.02
N GLU A 75 -6.89 -12.90 0.72
CA GLU A 75 -8.06 -13.19 -0.09
C GLU A 75 -9.24 -13.52 0.81
N LEU A 76 -10.34 -12.80 0.65
CA LEU A 76 -11.60 -13.03 1.35
C LEU A 76 -12.51 -13.95 0.54
N SER A 77 -13.35 -14.72 1.22
CA SER A 77 -14.30 -15.66 0.62
C SER A 77 -15.31 -15.01 -0.33
N ILE A 78 -15.54 -13.71 -0.17
CA ILE A 78 -16.41 -12.89 -1.03
C ILE A 78 -15.77 -12.53 -2.39
N GLY A 79 -14.55 -13.03 -2.67
CA GLY A 79 -13.83 -12.74 -3.91
C GLY A 79 -13.14 -11.37 -3.92
N LEU A 80 -12.85 -10.81 -2.74
CA LEU A 80 -12.10 -9.57 -2.59
C LEU A 80 -10.67 -9.89 -2.13
N VAL A 81 -9.69 -9.24 -2.74
CA VAL A 81 -8.27 -9.40 -2.41
C VAL A 81 -7.72 -8.07 -1.89
N LEU A 82 -7.09 -8.13 -0.73
CA LEU A 82 -6.41 -7.04 -0.06
C LEU A 82 -4.92 -7.24 -0.22
N TYR A 83 -4.25 -6.29 -0.84
CA TYR A 83 -2.82 -6.35 -1.11
C TYR A 83 -2.11 -5.20 -0.40
N LEU A 84 -1.32 -5.51 0.63
CA LEU A 84 -0.50 -4.57 1.36
C LEU A 84 0.96 -4.70 0.90
N LYS A 85 1.59 -3.59 0.55
CA LYS A 85 3.00 -3.55 0.14
C LYS A 85 3.73 -2.42 0.81
N ASN A 86 4.84 -2.75 1.46
CA ASN A 86 5.60 -1.76 2.20
C ASN A 86 6.29 -0.76 1.25
N ILE A 87 6.15 0.54 1.53
CA ILE A 87 6.89 1.61 0.83
C ILE A 87 8.18 1.90 1.60
N ASN A 88 8.03 2.24 2.87
CA ASN A 88 9.05 2.68 3.81
C ASN A 88 8.72 2.12 5.20
N PRO A 89 9.64 2.10 6.18
CA PRO A 89 9.38 1.49 7.50
C PRO A 89 8.04 1.86 8.16
N THR A 90 7.55 3.09 7.93
CA THR A 90 6.33 3.62 8.54
C THR A 90 5.14 3.70 7.58
N THR A 91 5.30 3.40 6.28
CA THR A 91 4.28 3.69 5.26
C THR A 91 4.13 2.53 4.29
N ALA A 92 2.89 2.10 4.04
CA ALA A 92 2.55 1.07 3.07
C ALA A 92 1.55 1.56 2.01
N LEU A 93 1.56 0.87 0.86
CA LEU A 93 0.46 0.83 -0.09
C LEU A 93 -0.53 -0.24 0.36
N ILE A 94 -1.82 0.07 0.34
CA ILE A 94 -2.89 -0.91 0.52
C ILE A 94 -3.80 -0.82 -0.70
N CYS A 95 -3.93 -1.93 -1.42
CA CYS A 95 -4.69 -2.03 -2.66
C CYS A 95 -5.83 -3.02 -2.46
N ILE A 96 -6.96 -2.72 -3.09
CA ILE A 96 -8.16 -3.55 -3.06
C ILE A 96 -8.54 -3.87 -4.48
N LEU A 97 -8.88 -5.12 -4.72
CA LEU A 97 -9.36 -5.59 -6.01
C LEU A 97 -10.32 -6.76 -5.83
N LYS A 98 -11.18 -6.95 -6.82
CA LYS A 98 -11.93 -8.19 -6.98
C LYS A 98 -11.07 -9.25 -7.66
N LYS A 99 -11.24 -10.49 -7.22
CA LYS A 99 -10.59 -11.65 -7.85
C LYS A 99 -11.25 -11.92 -9.20
N GLU A 100 -10.67 -11.35 -10.25
CA GLU A 100 -11.10 -11.57 -11.62
C GLU A 100 -10.05 -12.38 -12.41
N PRO A 101 -10.47 -13.31 -13.28
CA PRO A 101 -9.55 -14.18 -14.03
C PRO A 101 -8.68 -13.42 -15.05
N ARG A 102 -8.96 -12.14 -15.29
CA ARG A 102 -8.23 -11.28 -16.24
C ARG A 102 -7.07 -10.52 -15.60
N ILE A 103 -6.96 -10.52 -14.27
CA ILE A 103 -5.95 -9.75 -13.56
C ILE A 103 -4.63 -10.52 -13.58
N ASN A 104 -3.62 -9.94 -14.22
CA ASN A 104 -2.26 -10.46 -14.19
C ASN A 104 -1.55 -9.92 -12.94
N GLU A 105 -1.54 -10.72 -11.87
CA GLU A 105 -0.91 -10.39 -10.59
C GLU A 105 0.56 -9.96 -10.75
N ALA A 106 1.30 -10.57 -11.68
CA ALA A 106 2.69 -10.22 -11.93
C ALA A 106 2.84 -8.81 -12.53
N LEU A 107 1.97 -8.43 -13.47
CA LEU A 107 1.98 -7.06 -14.04
C LEU A 107 1.55 -6.03 -13.00
N MET A 108 0.57 -6.36 -12.16
CA MET A 108 0.18 -5.50 -11.05
C MET A 108 1.34 -5.28 -10.08
N ASP A 109 2.04 -6.34 -9.68
CA ASP A 109 3.18 -6.21 -8.77
C ASP A 109 4.29 -5.34 -9.38
N VAL A 110 4.59 -5.50 -10.67
CA VAL A 110 5.55 -4.64 -11.39
C VAL A 110 5.13 -3.17 -11.34
N ASN A 111 3.86 -2.87 -11.64
CA ASN A 111 3.34 -1.50 -11.62
C ASN A 111 3.36 -0.91 -10.20
N LEU A 112 3.00 -1.69 -9.18
CA LEU A 112 3.05 -1.28 -7.78
C LEU A 112 4.49 -1.06 -7.30
N ASN A 113 5.45 -1.86 -7.78
CA ASN A 113 6.88 -1.65 -7.52
C ASN A 113 7.40 -0.34 -8.12
N ILE A 114 6.94 0.02 -9.33
CA ILE A 114 7.28 1.31 -9.96
C ILE A 114 6.67 2.46 -9.16
N LEU A 115 5.40 2.36 -8.78
CA LEU A 115 4.70 3.35 -7.97
C LEU A 115 5.43 3.58 -6.65
N LYS A 116 5.75 2.52 -5.93
CA LYS A 116 6.53 2.55 -4.70
C LYS A 116 7.82 3.35 -4.86
N LYS A 117 8.63 3.03 -5.88
CA LYS A 117 9.90 3.74 -6.14
C LYS A 117 9.68 5.23 -6.40
N ASN A 118 8.60 5.60 -7.08
CA ASN A 118 8.27 7.00 -7.33
C ASN A 118 7.83 7.74 -6.06
N ILE A 119 7.03 7.09 -5.21
CA ILE A 119 6.62 7.63 -3.91
C ILE A 119 7.84 7.83 -3.00
N GLN A 120 8.76 6.87 -2.95
CA GLN A 120 10.02 7.00 -2.19
C GLN A 120 10.84 8.21 -2.65
N LYS A 121 10.96 8.41 -3.98
CA LYS A 121 11.66 9.58 -4.54
C LYS A 121 10.98 10.90 -4.15
N LEU A 122 9.64 10.94 -4.17
CA LEU A 122 8.87 12.12 -3.76
C LEU A 122 9.12 12.47 -2.28
N PHE A 123 9.09 11.48 -1.39
CA PHE A 123 9.38 11.69 0.02
C PHE A 123 10.81 12.21 0.24
N LEU A 124 11.81 11.61 -0.41
CA LEU A 124 13.20 12.07 -0.33
C LEU A 124 13.38 13.51 -0.84
N ALA A 125 12.71 13.89 -1.94
CA ALA A 125 12.77 15.24 -2.48
C ALA A 125 12.18 16.28 -1.52
N ASN A 126 11.06 15.94 -0.87
CA ASN A 126 10.43 16.81 0.12
C ASN A 126 11.29 16.99 1.38
N THR A 127 11.92 15.93 1.88
CA THR A 127 12.84 16.04 3.03
C THR A 127 14.03 16.94 2.72
N LYS A 128 14.62 16.82 1.52
CA LYS A 128 15.71 17.71 1.08
C LYS A 128 15.27 19.17 0.93
N ARG A 129 14.03 19.41 0.50
CA ARG A 129 13.46 20.76 0.39
C ARG A 129 13.24 21.39 1.77
N LEU A 130 12.77 20.61 2.74
CA LEU A 130 12.56 21.05 4.12
C LEU A 130 13.90 21.35 4.83
N ALA A 131 14.93 20.53 4.62
CA ALA A 131 16.26 20.73 5.20
C ALA A 131 17.03 21.94 4.60
N ARG A 132 16.54 22.54 3.52
CA ARG A 132 17.11 23.75 2.89
C ARG A 132 16.38 25.04 3.30
N ARG A 133 15.31 24.93 4.09
CA ARG A 133 14.59 26.05 4.69
C ARG A 133 15.05 26.21 6.13
#